data_AF-A0A815EKA5-F1
#
_entry.id   AF-A0A815EKA5-F1
#
_cell.length_a   1.000
_cell.length_b   1.000
_cell.length_c   1.000
_cell.angle_alpha   90.00
_cell.angle_beta   90.00
_cell.angle_gamma   90.00
#
_symmetry.space_group_name_H-M   'P 1'
#
loop_
_entity.id
_entity.type
_entity.pdbx_description
1 polymer ?
#
loop_
_entity_poly.entity_id
_entity_poly.type
_entity_poly.pdbx_seq_one_letter_code
_entity_poly.pdbx_strand_id
1 'polypeptide(L)'
;LKIPQTEHSKTQMLNECRLYYKDDVTEQQKIDDFETNYSAKNAIRWYTRDCFVYRLLNKAFRTQNIEIIFKFRFFLTDLYNQLNELYHEYTSMLSSIDYTILTLYRGQHLSIDEFKKVKNNIGGKLSMNTFLSTTIDKYVALVYAGNGSKRPLNESVLFEMTIDTTVITEKRFADIGGHSYFESENEILISFGSVYRIDSVEEINGGPVWIVKLTFISEENERFCNLLPIPTTTDDFHETPDLIFIGNILIEMGQYQKAERFYKMVLNELLPNDSNILEVYNNLAIVYMGYGDTVTALSMAEKALEWIEKYTSSQSKQATNLLTMTYLYLGTIHSENNNHDTALGYYRKCLTYPQDNKSVLSSIYDGIAGEYRHLENLDLALKNQQKCFELACEIFPENHPNIGQYHINLGYIYLKHGDHNDLGFEHLQKGQKIIEEYYPITHPQLALTYYNLGFIYGLLYNINLAYDYFAKALDYGLKSLNSDHPRIKLYRESVSTAKRLLIMTNFEMMYYIKINHPELAADFGEDALEKASLMPTQTTMQDLSNIIHINPDHEKPQIFHLN
;
A
#
# COMPACT_ATOMS: atom_id res chain seq x y z
N LEU A 1 4.96 16.18 7.67
CA LEU A 1 3.54 16.49 7.51
C LEU A 1 3.43 18.01 7.38
N LYS A 2 3.57 18.56 6.17
CA LYS A 2 3.32 19.99 5.92
C LYS A 2 1.82 20.24 5.92
N ILE A 3 1.24 20.30 7.11
CA ILE A 3 -0.21 20.38 7.29
C ILE A 3 -0.59 21.79 7.75
N PRO A 4 -1.60 22.42 7.12
CA PRO A 4 -2.11 23.70 7.58
C PRO A 4 -2.68 23.56 9.01
N GLN A 5 -2.10 24.32 9.93
CA GLN A 5 -2.62 24.43 11.29
C GLN A 5 -3.90 25.25 11.27
N THR A 6 -5.03 24.61 11.56
CA THR A 6 -6.34 25.26 11.59
C THR A 6 -7.04 24.99 12.93
N GLU A 7 -7.89 25.91 13.37
CA GLU A 7 -8.77 25.66 14.53
C GLU A 7 -9.67 24.42 14.32
N HIS A 8 -10.01 24.12 13.06
CA HIS A 8 -10.71 22.88 12.71
C HIS A 8 -9.88 21.64 13.08
N SER A 9 -8.60 21.62 12.72
CA SER A 9 -7.69 20.51 13.06
C SER A 9 -7.50 20.32 14.57
N LYS A 10 -7.41 21.41 15.35
CA LYS A 10 -7.40 21.38 16.81
C LYS A 10 -8.71 20.77 17.35
N THR A 11 -9.85 21.25 16.87
CA THR A 11 -11.18 20.76 17.30
C THR A 11 -11.35 19.28 16.99
N GLN A 12 -10.92 18.83 15.81
CA GLN A 12 -10.98 17.42 15.43
C GLN A 12 -10.14 16.53 16.34
N MET A 13 -8.91 16.96 16.67
CA MET A 13 -8.05 16.26 17.64
C MET A 13 -8.75 16.14 19.00
N LEU A 14 -9.27 17.27 19.52
CA LEU A 14 -9.91 17.30 20.84
C LEU A 14 -11.17 16.42 20.89
N ASN A 15 -12.02 16.47 19.85
CA ASN A 15 -13.20 15.61 19.76
C ASN A 15 -12.84 14.11 19.79
N GLU A 16 -11.77 13.71 19.10
CA GLU A 16 -11.30 12.34 19.15
C GLU A 16 -10.82 11.94 20.55
N CYS A 17 -10.09 12.85 21.22
CA CYS A 17 -9.62 12.62 22.58
C CYS A 17 -10.80 12.50 23.56
N ARG A 18 -11.81 13.37 23.41
CA ARG A 18 -13.03 13.35 24.23
C ARG A 18 -13.82 12.06 24.02
N LEU A 19 -13.89 11.56 22.78
CA LEU A 19 -14.56 10.30 22.48
C LEU A 19 -13.82 9.10 23.08
N TYR A 20 -12.49 9.08 22.97
CA TYR A 20 -11.65 8.01 23.50
C TYR A 20 -11.70 7.95 25.04
N TYR A 21 -11.65 9.10 25.71
CA TYR A 21 -11.67 9.23 27.16
C TYR A 21 -13.06 9.59 27.71
N LYS A 22 -14.15 9.24 27.01
CA LYS A 22 -15.51 9.62 27.40
C LYS A 22 -15.88 9.24 28.84
N ASP A 23 -15.33 8.14 29.34
CA ASP A 23 -15.59 7.58 30.67
C ASP A 23 -14.50 7.97 31.71
N ASP A 24 -13.45 8.68 31.31
CA ASP A 24 -12.34 9.10 32.19
C ASP A 24 -12.42 10.60 32.49
N VAL A 25 -13.02 10.94 33.62
CA VAL A 25 -13.21 12.34 34.08
C VAL A 25 -11.87 13.07 34.23
N THR A 26 -10.81 12.37 34.62
CA THR A 26 -9.49 13.00 34.84
C THR A 26 -8.84 13.42 33.54
N GLU A 27 -8.94 12.59 32.50
CA GLU A 27 -8.44 12.95 31.17
C GLU A 27 -9.35 13.98 30.49
N GLN A 28 -10.67 13.96 30.70
CA GLN A 28 -11.55 15.04 30.22
C GLN A 28 -11.14 16.41 30.77
N GLN A 29 -10.82 16.51 32.06
CA GLN A 29 -10.32 17.76 32.66
C GLN A 29 -8.99 18.21 32.05
N LYS A 30 -8.08 17.27 31.73
CA LYS A 30 -6.82 17.61 31.05
C LYS A 30 -7.06 18.07 29.60
N ILE A 31 -8.10 17.55 28.93
CA ILE A 31 -8.51 18.00 27.60
C ILE A 31 -9.06 19.44 27.68
N ASP A 32 -9.88 19.76 28.67
CA ASP A 32 -10.39 21.12 28.91
C ASP A 32 -9.25 22.12 29.20
N ASP A 33 -8.28 21.70 30.01
CA ASP A 33 -7.05 22.45 30.31
C ASP A 33 -6.23 22.68 29.05
N PHE A 34 -6.04 21.66 28.21
CA PHE A 34 -5.38 21.80 26.91
C PHE A 34 -6.11 22.79 26.00
N GLU A 35 -7.44 22.68 25.89
CA GLU A 35 -8.22 23.54 25.00
C GLU A 35 -8.04 25.03 25.32
N THR A 36 -7.93 25.35 26.62
CA THR A 36 -7.81 26.72 27.15
C THR A 36 -6.36 27.23 27.19
N ASN A 37 -5.40 26.40 27.61
CA ASN A 37 -4.04 26.84 27.97
C ASN A 37 -2.95 26.41 26.96
N TYR A 38 -3.31 25.69 25.90
CA TYR A 38 -2.36 25.27 24.87
C TYR A 38 -1.86 26.44 24.00
N SER A 39 -0.57 26.41 23.66
CA SER A 39 0.04 27.27 22.64
C SER A 39 1.14 26.51 21.90
N ALA A 40 1.46 26.89 20.66
CA ALA A 40 2.52 26.24 19.89
C ALA A 40 3.88 26.21 20.64
N LYS A 41 4.17 27.22 21.46
CA LYS A 41 5.40 27.33 22.27
C LYS A 41 5.46 26.36 23.45
N ASN A 42 4.37 25.69 23.81
CA ASN A 42 4.34 24.73 24.92
C ASN A 42 3.99 23.30 24.47
N ALA A 43 4.12 23.00 23.18
CA ALA A 43 3.84 21.68 22.63
C ALA A 43 4.69 20.57 23.27
N ILE A 44 6.01 20.78 23.44
CA ILE A 44 6.91 19.84 24.11
C ILE A 44 6.48 19.57 25.56
N ARG A 45 6.04 20.61 26.29
CA ARG A 45 5.53 20.48 27.67
C ARG A 45 4.29 19.59 27.72
N TRP A 46 3.39 19.71 26.75
CA TRP A 46 2.21 18.85 26.64
C TRP A 46 2.55 17.43 26.19
N TYR A 47 3.55 17.27 25.32
CA TYR A 47 4.01 15.95 24.89
C TYR A 47 4.67 15.17 26.02
N THR A 48 5.42 15.84 26.91
CA THR A 48 6.13 15.20 28.04
C THR A 48 5.26 15.04 29.29
N ARG A 49 4.13 15.74 29.39
CA ARG A 49 3.14 15.55 30.46
C ARG A 49 2.43 14.21 30.32
N ASP A 50 2.21 13.52 31.44
CA ASP A 50 1.35 12.33 31.48
C ASP A 50 -0.13 12.68 31.25
N CYS A 51 -0.51 12.79 29.98
CA CYS A 51 -1.86 13.12 29.53
C CYS A 51 -2.22 12.41 28.23
N PHE A 52 -3.47 12.61 27.79
CA PHE A 52 -4.03 12.07 26.56
C PHE A 52 -3.12 12.23 25.34
N VAL A 53 -2.40 13.36 25.21
CA VAL A 53 -1.52 13.65 24.07
C VAL A 53 -0.40 12.61 23.98
N TYR A 54 0.42 12.49 25.02
CA TYR A 54 1.52 11.52 25.08
C TYR A 54 1.01 10.09 24.85
N ARG A 55 -0.08 9.72 25.53
CA ARG A 55 -0.60 8.34 25.53
C ARG A 55 -1.17 7.93 24.18
N LEU A 56 -2.06 8.75 23.61
CA LEU A 56 -2.72 8.44 22.34
C LEU A 56 -1.74 8.52 21.18
N LEU A 57 -0.90 9.55 21.14
CA LEU A 57 0.02 9.74 20.03
C LEU A 57 1.09 8.64 19.99
N ASN A 58 1.69 8.29 21.14
CA ASN A 58 2.65 7.17 21.16
C ASN A 58 2.00 5.81 20.93
N LYS A 59 0.76 5.61 21.38
CA LYS A 59 -0.01 4.41 21.00
C LYS A 59 -0.21 4.36 19.49
N ALA A 60 -0.61 5.48 18.88
CA ALA A 60 -0.84 5.57 17.45
C ALA A 60 0.42 5.29 16.63
N PHE A 61 1.57 5.85 17.01
CA PHE A 61 2.84 5.52 16.37
C PHE A 61 3.22 4.03 16.51
N ARG A 62 3.06 3.44 17.71
CA ARG A 62 3.35 2.01 17.94
C ARG A 62 2.45 1.09 17.13
N THR A 63 1.17 1.42 17.03
CA THR A 63 0.19 0.62 16.26
C THR A 63 0.09 1.06 14.81
N GLN A 64 0.92 2.02 14.35
CA GLN A 64 0.84 2.65 13.03
C GLN A 64 -0.59 3.08 12.66
N ASN A 65 -1.31 3.66 13.63
CA ASN A 65 -2.66 4.15 13.43
C ASN A 65 -2.59 5.53 12.74
N ILE A 66 -2.49 5.48 11.41
CA ILE A 66 -2.39 6.64 10.52
C ILE A 66 -3.53 7.65 10.75
N GLU A 67 -4.73 7.18 11.06
CA GLU A 67 -5.89 8.04 11.27
C GLU A 67 -5.75 8.89 12.54
N ILE A 68 -5.30 8.31 13.65
CA ILE A 68 -5.03 9.07 14.86
C ILE A 68 -3.84 10.00 14.64
N ILE A 69 -2.78 9.56 13.96
CA ILE A 69 -1.64 10.41 13.59
C ILE A 69 -2.12 11.63 12.79
N PHE A 70 -3.02 11.43 11.82
CA PHE A 70 -3.64 12.51 11.07
C PHE A 70 -4.44 13.44 11.98
N LYS A 71 -5.29 12.93 12.86
CA LYS A 71 -6.09 13.79 13.76
C LYS A 71 -5.19 14.62 14.69
N PHE A 72 -4.03 14.09 15.05
CA PHE A 72 -3.01 14.78 15.84
C PHE A 72 -2.09 15.71 15.03
N ARG A 73 -2.31 15.88 13.71
CA ARG A 73 -1.48 16.73 12.85
C ARG A 73 -1.25 18.13 13.37
N PHE A 74 -2.27 18.76 13.93
CA PHE A 74 -2.19 20.08 14.54
C PHE A 74 -1.05 20.14 15.57
N PHE A 75 -1.10 19.23 16.55
CA PHE A 75 -0.13 19.14 17.62
C PHE A 75 1.23 18.64 17.14
N LEU A 76 1.26 17.69 16.19
CA LEU A 76 2.51 17.16 15.63
C LEU A 76 3.32 18.22 14.91
N THR A 77 2.67 19.11 14.16
CA THR A 77 3.33 20.23 13.49
C THR A 77 3.93 21.19 14.51
N ASP A 78 3.19 21.57 15.56
CA ASP A 78 3.70 22.43 16.63
C ASP A 78 4.87 21.79 17.39
N LEU A 79 4.73 20.51 17.75
CA LEU A 79 5.77 19.75 18.45
C LEU A 79 7.06 19.68 17.62
N TYR A 80 6.93 19.39 16.32
CA TYR A 80 8.08 19.35 15.42
C TYR A 80 8.72 20.73 15.23
N ASN A 81 7.92 21.78 15.02
CA ASN A 81 8.42 23.14 14.84
C ASN A 81 9.16 23.63 16.09
N GLN A 82 8.59 23.43 17.27
CA GLN A 82 9.24 23.76 18.53
C GLN A 82 10.56 22.98 18.70
N LEU A 83 10.57 21.68 18.39
CA LEU A 83 11.79 20.87 18.45
C LEU A 83 12.83 21.35 17.43
N ASN A 84 12.40 21.79 16.25
CA ASN A 84 13.27 22.30 15.20
C ASN A 84 13.93 23.64 15.59
N GLU A 85 13.19 24.53 16.25
CA GLU A 85 13.75 25.77 16.82
C GLU A 85 14.86 25.44 17.84
N LEU A 86 14.58 24.54 18.79
CA LEU A 86 15.57 24.11 19.79
C LEU A 86 16.76 23.37 19.18
N TYR A 87 16.56 22.60 18.11
CA TYR A 87 17.63 21.89 17.41
C TYR A 87 18.70 22.86 16.89
N HIS A 88 18.30 24.00 16.32
CA HIS A 88 19.25 24.98 15.80
C HIS A 88 20.09 25.62 16.91
N GLU A 89 19.47 25.93 18.05
CA GLU A 89 20.17 26.45 19.23
C GLU A 89 21.14 25.40 19.81
N TYR A 90 20.65 24.16 19.95
CA TYR A 90 21.41 23.06 20.53
C TYR A 90 22.62 22.65 19.68
N THR A 91 22.45 22.51 18.37
CA THR A 91 23.56 22.16 17.46
C THR A 91 24.60 23.26 17.34
N SER A 92 24.18 24.54 17.38
CA SER A 92 25.10 25.68 17.44
C SER A 92 25.95 25.65 18.72
N MET A 93 25.31 25.37 19.87
CA MET A 93 26.00 25.20 21.14
C MET A 93 27.00 24.03 21.08
N LEU A 94 26.60 22.85 20.61
CA LEU A 94 27.46 21.67 20.50
C LEU A 94 28.67 21.91 19.60
N SER A 95 28.47 22.63 18.49
CA SER A 95 29.54 23.02 17.58
C SER A 95 30.54 23.98 18.24
N SER A 96 30.07 24.88 19.10
CA SER A 96 30.94 25.85 19.79
C SER A 96 31.90 25.22 20.82
N ILE A 97 31.57 24.01 21.30
CA ILE A 97 32.36 23.25 22.29
C ILE A 97 33.07 22.03 21.67
N ASP A 98 33.13 21.95 20.33
CA ASP A 98 33.73 20.84 19.57
C ASP A 98 33.20 19.45 19.98
N TYR A 99 31.93 19.37 20.37
CA TYR A 99 31.32 18.13 20.82
C TYR A 99 30.72 17.34 19.64
N THR A 100 31.54 16.44 19.09
CA THR A 100 31.28 15.75 17.82
C THR A 100 30.45 14.47 17.93
N ILE A 101 30.48 13.79 19.08
CA ILE A 101 29.75 12.54 19.31
C ILE A 101 28.85 12.68 20.53
N LEU A 102 27.54 12.71 20.28
CA LEU A 102 26.52 12.72 21.32
C LEU A 102 26.10 11.29 21.68
N THR A 103 26.29 10.92 22.94
CA THR A 103 25.86 9.61 23.47
C THR A 103 24.61 9.78 24.31
N LEU A 104 23.55 9.06 23.95
CA LEU A 104 22.23 9.11 24.56
C LEU A 104 21.82 7.74 25.08
N TYR A 105 21.04 7.73 26.15
CA TYR A 105 20.58 6.52 26.80
C TYR A 105 19.06 6.47 26.89
N ARG A 106 18.51 5.26 26.73
CA ARG A 106 17.08 4.99 26.96
C ARG A 106 16.88 3.59 27.53
N GLY A 107 16.28 3.51 28.71
CA GLY A 107 15.85 2.24 29.29
C GLY A 107 14.42 1.90 28.94
N GLN A 108 14.17 0.65 28.56
CA GLN A 108 12.80 0.14 28.39
C GLN A 108 12.75 -1.37 28.52
N HIS A 109 11.54 -1.91 28.54
CA HIS A 109 11.31 -3.35 28.48
C HIS A 109 10.90 -3.72 27.05
N LEU A 110 11.48 -4.79 26.52
CA LEU A 110 11.07 -5.39 25.24
C LEU A 110 10.43 -6.75 25.51
N SER A 111 9.44 -7.14 24.71
CA SER A 111 8.99 -8.54 24.75
C SER A 111 10.13 -9.48 24.32
N ILE A 112 10.10 -10.73 24.77
CA ILE A 112 11.12 -11.72 24.42
C ILE A 112 11.28 -11.86 22.89
N ASP A 113 10.18 -11.79 22.14
CA ASP A 113 10.22 -11.91 20.68
C ASP A 113 10.80 -10.68 19.99
N GLU A 114 10.48 -9.46 20.46
CA GLU A 114 11.09 -8.23 19.97
C GLU A 114 12.59 -8.21 20.28
N PHE A 115 12.98 -8.61 21.49
CA PHE A 115 14.38 -8.69 21.88
C PHE A 115 15.17 -9.69 21.02
N LYS A 116 14.59 -10.88 20.76
CA LYS A 116 15.19 -11.86 19.84
C LYS A 116 15.40 -11.30 18.44
N LYS A 117 14.43 -10.52 17.92
CA LYS A 117 14.59 -9.86 16.61
C LYS A 117 15.76 -8.88 16.62
N VAL A 118 15.91 -8.06 17.66
CA VAL A 118 17.05 -7.15 17.79
C VAL A 118 18.37 -7.93 17.89
N LYS A 119 18.43 -8.96 18.73
CA LYS A 119 19.63 -9.79 18.95
C LYS A 119 20.06 -10.57 17.71
N ASN A 120 19.13 -11.02 16.89
CA ASN A 120 19.42 -11.74 15.66
C ASN A 120 19.75 -10.82 14.47
N ASN A 121 19.56 -9.51 14.62
CA ASN A 121 19.73 -8.52 13.55
C ASN A 121 20.93 -7.58 13.83
N ILE A 122 21.98 -8.08 14.47
CA ILE A 122 23.24 -7.34 14.67
C ILE A 122 23.85 -7.01 13.29
N GLY A 123 24.31 -5.78 13.11
CA GLY A 123 24.70 -5.20 11.82
C GLY A 123 23.52 -4.71 10.97
N GLY A 124 22.30 -5.11 11.31
CA GLY A 124 21.07 -4.63 10.68
C GLY A 124 20.60 -3.28 11.22
N LYS A 125 19.41 -2.87 10.77
CA LYS A 125 18.81 -1.57 11.10
C LYS A 125 17.62 -1.69 12.06
N LEU A 126 17.46 -0.69 12.91
CA LEU A 126 16.36 -0.54 13.87
C LEU A 126 15.73 0.84 13.67
N SER A 127 14.42 0.88 13.36
CA SER A 127 13.65 2.11 13.23
C SER A 127 12.86 2.40 14.51
N MET A 128 12.95 3.65 14.98
CA MET A 128 12.17 4.18 16.10
C MET A 128 11.09 5.13 15.55
N ASN A 129 9.84 4.67 15.55
CA ASN A 129 8.73 5.36 14.88
C ASN A 129 8.01 6.41 15.75
N THR A 130 8.45 6.62 16.99
CA THR A 130 7.92 7.62 17.93
C THR A 130 8.92 8.75 18.12
N PHE A 131 8.49 9.90 18.65
CA PHE A 131 9.45 10.81 19.27
C PHE A 131 10.14 10.08 20.42
N LEU A 132 11.47 10.07 20.39
CA LEU A 132 12.28 9.29 21.31
C LEU A 132 12.76 10.20 22.43
N SER A 133 12.17 10.02 23.61
CA SER A 133 12.69 10.61 24.84
C SER A 133 13.93 9.81 25.29
N THR A 134 15.03 10.52 25.48
CA THR A 134 16.35 9.97 25.84
C THR A 134 17.01 10.86 26.88
N THR A 135 18.12 10.41 27.45
CA THR A 135 18.88 11.21 28.42
C THR A 135 20.37 11.00 28.22
N ILE A 136 21.18 12.01 28.58
CA ILE A 136 22.64 11.88 28.68
C ILE A 136 23.07 11.10 29.93
N ASP A 137 22.18 10.92 30.92
CA ASP A 137 22.48 10.21 32.16
C ASP A 137 22.12 8.72 32.05
N LYS A 138 23.17 7.89 31.96
CA LYS A 138 23.04 6.42 31.93
C LYS A 138 22.30 5.86 33.14
N TYR A 139 22.44 6.45 34.32
CA TYR A 139 21.78 5.97 35.53
C TYR A 139 20.27 6.19 35.48
N VAL A 140 19.83 7.36 35.01
CA VAL A 140 18.40 7.65 34.80
C VAL A 140 17.81 6.62 33.84
N ALA A 141 18.47 6.36 32.72
CA ALA A 141 18.01 5.35 31.76
C ALA A 141 17.97 3.93 32.37
N LEU A 142 18.94 3.54 33.21
CA LEU A 142 18.93 2.25 33.88
C LEU A 142 17.72 2.05 34.82
N VAL A 143 17.28 3.12 35.50
CA VAL A 143 16.06 3.10 36.33
C VAL A 143 14.84 2.75 35.47
N TYR A 144 14.72 3.35 34.29
CA TYR A 144 13.63 3.06 33.34
C TYR A 144 13.71 1.65 32.72
N ALA A 145 14.91 1.08 32.58
CA ALA A 145 15.10 -0.33 32.22
C ALA A 145 14.67 -1.30 33.35
N GLY A 146 14.25 -0.78 34.51
CA GLY A 146 13.74 -1.56 35.63
C GLY A 146 14.82 -2.06 36.57
N ASN A 147 16.03 -1.46 36.55
CA ASN A 147 17.20 -1.84 37.37
C ASN A 147 17.50 -3.35 37.38
N GLY A 148 17.08 -4.08 36.34
CA GLY A 148 17.29 -5.51 36.27
C GLY A 148 16.23 -6.39 36.97
N SER A 149 15.04 -5.87 37.28
CA SER A 149 13.95 -6.74 37.74
C SER A 149 13.52 -7.71 36.61
N LYS A 150 13.81 -9.01 36.75
CA LYS A 150 13.37 -10.03 35.77
C LYS A 150 11.84 -10.04 35.70
N ARG A 151 11.29 -9.85 34.49
CA ARG A 151 9.86 -9.97 34.20
C ARG A 151 9.63 -11.20 33.32
N PRO A 152 8.60 -12.03 33.57
CA PRO A 152 8.44 -13.33 32.90
C PRO A 152 8.31 -13.27 31.36
N LEU A 153 7.90 -12.13 30.80
CA LEU A 153 7.59 -11.97 29.38
C LEU A 153 8.45 -10.91 28.68
N ASN A 154 9.27 -10.17 29.44
CA ASN A 154 10.01 -9.03 28.93
C ASN A 154 11.46 -9.04 29.40
N GLU A 155 12.35 -8.60 28.52
CA GLU A 155 13.75 -8.35 28.79
C GLU A 155 13.95 -6.86 29.11
N SER A 156 14.78 -6.58 30.12
CA SER A 156 15.22 -5.22 30.45
C SER A 156 16.34 -4.81 29.51
N VAL A 157 16.14 -3.72 28.77
CA VAL A 157 17.06 -3.25 27.74
C VAL A 157 17.44 -1.80 27.98
N LEU A 158 18.74 -1.52 27.91
CA LEU A 158 19.31 -0.19 27.85
C LEU A 158 19.84 0.06 26.44
N PHE A 159 19.23 1.00 25.73
CA PHE A 159 19.78 1.49 24.48
C PHE A 159 20.85 2.53 24.77
N GLU A 160 22.03 2.35 24.17
CA GLU A 160 23.15 3.30 24.15
C GLU A 160 23.32 3.75 22.71
N MET A 161 22.95 5.00 22.42
CA MET A 161 22.83 5.55 21.07
C MET A 161 23.87 6.62 20.84
N THR A 162 24.65 6.50 19.75
CA THR A 162 25.64 7.50 19.36
C THR A 162 25.18 8.26 18.12
N ILE A 163 25.22 9.59 18.20
CA ILE A 163 24.87 10.51 17.11
C ILE A 163 26.11 11.34 16.77
N ASP A 164 26.51 11.34 15.51
CA ASP A 164 27.51 12.28 14.98
C ASP A 164 26.83 13.63 14.74
N THR A 165 27.23 14.64 15.50
CA THR A 165 26.63 15.98 15.47
C THR A 165 27.14 16.82 14.30
N THR A 166 28.20 16.37 13.61
CA THR A 166 28.78 17.07 12.46
C THR A 166 28.03 16.77 11.16
N VAL A 167 27.26 15.69 11.14
CA VAL A 167 26.48 15.27 9.98
C VAL A 167 25.14 16.01 9.95
N ILE A 168 24.87 16.70 8.84
CA ILE A 168 23.56 17.33 8.62
C ILE A 168 22.52 16.21 8.54
N THR A 169 21.52 16.29 9.41
CA THR A 169 20.42 15.32 9.46
C THR A 169 19.08 16.03 9.36
N GLU A 170 18.12 15.41 8.68
CA GLU A 170 16.73 15.86 8.67
C GLU A 170 16.03 15.55 10.01
N LYS A 171 16.55 14.60 10.80
CA LYS A 171 15.98 14.24 12.10
C LYS A 171 16.42 15.24 13.16
N ARG A 172 15.45 15.95 13.73
CA ARG A 172 15.68 16.98 14.74
C ARG A 172 15.80 16.36 16.12
N PHE A 173 16.77 16.82 16.89
CA PHE A 173 16.92 16.47 18.30
C PHE A 173 17.38 17.68 19.11
N ALA A 174 16.92 17.79 20.35
CA ALA A 174 17.36 18.88 21.21
C ALA A 174 17.27 18.49 22.68
N ASP A 175 18.06 19.15 23.51
CA ASP A 175 17.79 19.24 24.93
C ASP A 175 16.47 19.99 25.14
N ILE A 176 15.55 19.35 25.85
CA ILE A 176 14.22 19.87 26.12
C ILE A 176 13.97 20.10 27.61
N GLY A 177 14.98 20.01 28.48
CA GLY A 177 14.80 20.15 29.93
C GLY A 177 14.09 21.46 30.33
N GLY A 178 14.43 22.58 29.68
CA GLY A 178 13.77 23.88 29.91
C GLY A 178 12.33 24.00 29.35
N HIS A 179 11.88 23.03 28.56
CA HIS A 179 10.59 23.05 27.86
C HIS A 179 9.70 21.85 28.19
N SER A 180 10.22 20.83 28.86
CA SER A 180 9.48 19.65 29.27
C SER A 180 8.56 19.95 30.45
N TYR A 181 7.65 19.03 30.75
CA TYR A 181 6.84 19.07 31.97
C TYR A 181 7.70 18.79 33.22
N PHE A 182 8.81 18.08 33.05
CA PHE A 182 9.74 17.69 34.11
C PHE A 182 11.03 18.50 34.00
N GLU A 183 10.99 19.74 34.47
CA GLU A 183 12.06 20.75 34.28
C GLU A 183 13.42 20.36 34.89
N SER A 184 13.46 19.36 35.77
CA SER A 184 14.70 18.86 36.38
C SER A 184 15.34 17.69 35.62
N GLU A 185 14.71 17.18 34.56
CA GLU A 185 15.24 16.06 33.78
C GLU A 185 16.13 16.56 32.62
N ASN A 186 17.33 16.00 32.52
CA ASN A 186 18.21 16.18 31.35
C ASN A 186 17.69 15.30 30.20
N GLU A 187 16.59 15.73 29.60
CA GLU A 187 15.87 15.01 28.56
C GLU A 187 16.26 15.54 27.18
N ILE A 188 16.69 14.63 26.30
CA ILE A 188 16.91 14.91 24.88
C ILE A 188 15.81 14.21 24.09
N LEU A 189 15.03 15.00 23.36
CA LEU A 189 13.97 14.50 22.51
C LEU A 189 14.48 14.38 21.08
N ILE A 190 14.27 13.24 20.45
CA ILE A 190 14.58 12.99 19.04
C ILE A 190 13.27 12.88 18.27
N SER A 191 13.19 13.49 17.10
CA SER A 191 12.04 13.41 16.21
C SER A 191 11.75 11.97 15.79
N PHE A 192 10.48 11.70 15.49
CA PHE A 192 10.02 10.40 15.02
C PHE A 192 10.73 9.93 13.74
N GLY A 193 10.81 8.61 13.55
CA GLY A 193 11.36 7.98 12.35
C GLY A 193 12.89 7.92 12.34
N SER A 194 13.55 7.95 13.50
CA SER A 194 15.00 7.81 13.58
C SER A 194 15.43 6.36 13.34
N VAL A 195 16.49 6.17 12.55
CA VAL A 195 17.02 4.85 12.18
C VAL A 195 18.42 4.68 12.73
N TYR A 196 18.68 3.50 13.29
CA TYR A 196 19.96 3.16 13.92
C TYR A 196 20.49 1.85 13.37
N ARG A 197 21.82 1.73 13.22
CA ARG A 197 22.49 0.45 13.05
C ARG A 197 22.65 -0.22 14.41
N ILE A 198 22.37 -1.52 14.48
CA ILE A 198 22.62 -2.32 15.69
C ILE A 198 24.09 -2.76 15.69
N ASP A 199 24.93 -2.15 16.52
CA ASP A 199 26.36 -2.46 16.56
C ASP A 199 26.66 -3.69 17.42
N SER A 200 26.03 -3.80 18.59
CA SER A 200 26.21 -4.95 19.49
C SER A 200 25.07 -5.07 20.51
N VAL A 201 24.93 -6.28 21.07
CA VAL A 201 24.02 -6.59 22.17
C VAL A 201 24.83 -7.30 23.26
N GLU A 202 25.02 -6.65 24.40
CA GLU A 202 25.90 -7.07 25.50
C GLU A 202 25.09 -7.22 26.80
N GLU A 203 25.50 -8.12 27.69
CA GLU A 203 24.90 -8.27 29.03
C GLU A 203 25.73 -7.46 30.04
N ILE A 204 25.08 -6.65 30.89
CA ILE A 204 25.79 -5.86 31.91
C ILE A 204 26.25 -6.77 33.05
N ASN A 205 27.53 -7.13 33.12
CA ASN A 205 28.17 -7.77 34.28
C ASN A 205 27.44 -9.03 34.81
N GLY A 206 26.82 -9.83 33.94
CA GLY A 206 26.00 -11.01 34.33
C GLY A 206 24.69 -10.64 35.04
N GLY A 207 24.29 -9.39 34.91
CA GLY A 207 23.05 -8.83 35.43
C GLY A 207 21.91 -8.90 34.42
N PRO A 208 20.66 -8.80 34.90
CA PRO A 208 19.43 -8.97 34.11
C PRO A 208 19.08 -7.80 33.16
N VAL A 209 20.07 -6.98 32.76
CA VAL A 209 19.87 -5.87 31.80
C VAL A 209 20.82 -6.05 30.62
N TRP A 210 20.27 -5.95 29.41
CA TRP A 210 21.01 -5.98 28.16
C TRP A 210 21.32 -4.56 27.67
N ILE A 211 22.55 -4.28 27.26
CA ILE A 211 22.92 -3.07 26.53
C ILE A 211 22.83 -3.36 25.03
N VAL A 212 22.08 -2.53 24.31
CA VAL A 212 22.05 -2.52 22.85
C VAL A 212 22.73 -1.24 22.40
N LYS A 213 23.92 -1.37 21.78
CA LYS A 213 24.66 -0.23 21.22
C LYS A 213 24.18 0.06 19.82
N LEU A 214 23.87 1.33 19.57
CA LEU A 214 23.21 1.81 18.36
C LEU A 214 23.97 3.01 17.79
N THR A 215 24.26 2.99 16.50
CA THR A 215 24.79 4.16 15.78
C THR A 215 23.68 4.77 14.94
N PHE A 216 23.41 6.07 15.12
CA PHE A 216 22.44 6.81 14.31
C PHE A 216 22.87 6.86 12.84
N ILE A 217 21.93 6.64 11.92
CA ILE A 217 22.16 6.68 10.48
C ILE A 217 21.50 7.96 9.93
N SER A 218 22.29 8.86 9.34
CA SER A 218 21.76 9.98 8.56
C SER A 218 21.24 9.49 7.20
N GLU A 219 20.10 10.03 6.78
CA GLU A 219 19.33 9.57 5.61
C GLU A 219 20.05 9.79 4.25
N GLU A 220 21.19 10.51 4.21
CA GLU A 220 22.01 10.62 2.99
C GLU A 220 22.68 9.30 2.58
N ASN A 221 22.85 8.34 3.50
CA ASN A 221 23.61 7.12 3.23
C ASN A 221 22.80 5.93 2.69
N GLU A 222 21.48 6.03 2.55
CA GLU A 222 20.70 5.07 1.76
C GLU A 222 19.26 5.58 1.63
N ARG A 223 18.87 5.99 0.41
CA ARG A 223 17.50 6.36 0.06
C ARG A 223 16.53 5.27 0.49
N PHE A 224 15.85 5.47 1.62
CA PHE A 224 14.69 4.67 2.01
C PHE A 224 13.48 5.08 1.14
N CYS A 225 13.52 4.68 -0.13
CA CYS A 225 12.40 4.75 -1.06
C CYS A 225 11.99 3.35 -1.58
N ASN A 226 12.71 2.28 -1.24
CA ASN A 226 12.61 0.99 -1.94
C ASN A 226 11.64 -0.04 -1.31
N LEU A 227 10.61 0.38 -0.59
CA LEU A 227 9.52 -0.54 -0.19
C LEU A 227 8.24 -0.39 -1.00
N LEU A 228 8.20 0.57 -1.93
CA LEU A 228 7.20 0.65 -2.99
C LEU A 228 7.90 1.18 -4.23
N PRO A 229 7.78 0.52 -5.38
CA PRO A 229 8.27 1.09 -6.61
C PRO A 229 7.28 2.16 -7.05
N ILE A 230 7.68 3.41 -6.90
CA ILE A 230 6.91 4.56 -7.41
C ILE A 230 7.78 5.18 -8.50
N PRO A 231 7.20 5.61 -9.64
CA PRO A 231 7.93 6.34 -10.68
C PRO A 231 8.58 7.59 -10.07
N THR A 232 9.90 7.55 -9.99
CA THR A 232 10.74 8.70 -9.62
C THR A 232 10.72 9.68 -10.78
N THR A 233 9.74 10.58 -10.82
CA THR A 233 9.80 11.78 -11.65
C THR A 233 9.40 12.98 -10.82
N THR A 234 10.38 13.64 -10.19
CA THR A 234 10.79 15.04 -10.42
C THR A 234 11.65 15.53 -9.26
N ASP A 235 12.73 16.23 -9.61
CA ASP A 235 13.84 16.78 -8.82
C ASP A 235 13.47 17.80 -7.71
N ASP A 236 12.33 17.70 -7.03
CA ASP A 236 11.92 18.67 -5.98
C ASP A 236 11.57 18.04 -4.61
N PHE A 237 11.92 16.78 -4.36
CA PHE A 237 11.61 16.12 -3.08
C PHE A 237 12.67 16.38 -2.00
N HIS A 238 12.62 17.58 -1.41
CA HIS A 238 13.13 17.87 -0.06
C HIS A 238 11.99 18.13 0.95
N GLU A 239 10.78 17.63 0.66
CA GLU A 239 9.59 17.94 1.45
C GLU A 239 9.01 16.68 2.10
N THR A 240 8.71 16.76 3.40
CA THR A 240 8.09 15.67 4.16
C THR A 240 6.86 15.12 3.43
N PRO A 241 6.56 13.80 3.47
CA PRO A 241 5.44 13.23 2.72
C PRO A 241 4.12 13.95 3.01
N ASP A 242 3.45 14.41 1.95
CA ASP A 242 2.13 15.04 2.04
C ASP A 242 1.04 14.01 2.32
N LEU A 243 -0.09 14.48 2.83
CA LEU A 243 -1.20 13.61 3.22
C LEU A 243 -1.65 12.71 2.07
N ILE A 244 -1.75 13.26 0.86
CA ILE A 244 -2.17 12.52 -0.34
C ILE A 244 -1.26 11.31 -0.59
N PHE A 245 0.05 11.44 -0.37
CA PHE A 245 1.01 10.34 -0.49
C PHE A 245 0.67 9.16 0.45
N ILE A 246 0.26 9.44 1.68
CA ILE A 246 -0.17 8.39 2.62
C ILE A 246 -1.42 7.68 2.10
N GLY A 247 -2.36 8.43 1.54
CA GLY A 247 -3.53 7.87 0.87
C GLY A 247 -3.12 6.93 -0.28
N ASN A 248 -2.15 7.34 -1.10
CA ASN A 248 -1.68 6.57 -2.25
C ASN A 248 -1.03 5.26 -1.78
N ILE A 249 -0.23 5.29 -0.72
CA ILE A 249 0.33 4.07 -0.11
C ILE A 249 -0.78 3.13 0.38
N LEU A 250 -1.85 3.66 0.97
CA LEU A 250 -2.98 2.84 1.40
C LEU A 250 -3.70 2.17 0.23
N ILE A 251 -3.82 2.86 -0.92
CA ILE A 251 -4.30 2.27 -2.17
C ILE A 251 -3.39 1.12 -2.60
N GLU A 252 -2.08 1.34 -2.65
CA GLU A 252 -1.08 0.34 -3.05
C GLU A 252 -1.03 -0.88 -2.12
N MET A 253 -1.42 -0.70 -0.86
CA MET A 253 -1.57 -1.80 0.10
C MET A 253 -2.92 -2.54 -0.02
N GLY A 254 -3.81 -2.10 -0.91
CA GLY A 254 -5.18 -2.60 -1.04
C GLY A 254 -6.12 -2.19 0.09
N GLN A 255 -5.74 -1.21 0.92
CA GLN A 255 -6.52 -0.74 2.07
C GLN A 255 -7.48 0.39 1.70
N TYR A 256 -8.37 0.14 0.73
CA TYR A 256 -9.26 1.13 0.14
C TYR A 256 -10.15 1.86 1.16
N GLN A 257 -10.65 1.18 2.21
CA GLN A 257 -11.46 1.80 3.27
C GLN A 257 -10.71 2.86 4.06
N LYS A 258 -9.42 2.62 4.34
CA LYS A 258 -8.60 3.59 5.05
C LYS A 258 -8.24 4.74 4.12
N ALA A 259 -7.90 4.45 2.86
CA ALA A 259 -7.61 5.46 1.84
C ALA A 259 -8.82 6.40 1.63
N GLU A 260 -10.03 5.85 1.47
CA GLU A 260 -11.27 6.63 1.30
C GLU A 260 -11.49 7.62 2.44
N ARG A 261 -11.44 7.11 3.68
CA ARG A 261 -11.63 7.91 4.88
C ARG A 261 -10.61 9.04 4.94
N PHE A 262 -9.36 8.71 4.61
CA PHE A 262 -8.26 9.64 4.62
C PHE A 262 -8.44 10.74 3.56
N TYR A 263 -8.75 10.40 2.32
CA TYR A 263 -9.01 11.37 1.26
C TYR A 263 -10.21 12.27 1.56
N LYS A 264 -11.28 11.73 2.16
CA LYS A 264 -12.42 12.54 2.63
C LYS A 264 -12.01 13.53 3.72
N MET A 265 -11.09 13.14 4.61
CA MET A 265 -10.54 14.04 5.62
C MET A 265 -9.69 15.15 4.99
N VAL A 266 -8.83 14.80 4.02
CA VAL A 266 -8.04 15.79 3.26
C VAL A 266 -8.95 16.77 2.51
N LEU A 267 -9.98 16.28 1.81
CA LEU A 267 -10.89 17.11 1.03
C LEU A 267 -11.63 18.16 1.86
N ASN A 268 -11.92 17.87 3.12
CA ASN A 268 -12.58 18.81 4.04
C ASN A 268 -11.66 19.97 4.49
N GLU A 269 -10.35 19.84 4.31
CA GLU A 269 -9.35 20.83 4.75
C GLU A 269 -8.83 21.70 3.60
N LEU A 270 -8.95 21.21 2.36
CA LEU A 270 -8.50 21.93 1.19
C LEU A 270 -9.43 23.11 0.90
N LEU A 271 -8.84 24.25 0.52
CA LEU A 271 -9.59 25.39 0.00
C LEU A 271 -10.22 25.00 -1.35
N PRO A 272 -11.39 25.54 -1.73
CA PRO A 272 -12.08 25.13 -2.97
C PRO A 272 -11.27 25.28 -4.27
N ASN A 273 -10.27 26.15 -4.28
CA ASN A 273 -9.37 26.42 -5.42
C ASN A 273 -8.00 25.73 -5.28
N ASP A 274 -7.82 24.86 -4.30
CA ASP A 274 -6.57 24.11 -4.09
C ASP A 274 -6.42 22.99 -5.14
N SER A 275 -5.29 22.98 -5.86
CA SER A 275 -5.00 21.99 -6.90
C SER A 275 -4.96 20.55 -6.39
N ASN A 276 -4.72 20.36 -5.10
CA ASN A 276 -4.72 19.04 -4.47
C ASN A 276 -6.10 18.37 -4.49
N ILE A 277 -7.20 19.13 -4.61
CA ILE A 277 -8.56 18.58 -4.72
C ILE A 277 -8.66 17.64 -5.92
N LEU A 278 -8.01 18.01 -7.03
CA LEU A 278 -8.01 17.22 -8.25
C LEU A 278 -7.35 15.85 -8.06
N GLU A 279 -6.18 15.82 -7.43
CA GLU A 279 -5.48 14.58 -7.11
C GLU A 279 -6.30 13.71 -6.15
N VAL A 280 -6.92 14.32 -5.13
CA VAL A 280 -7.79 13.61 -4.19
C VAL A 280 -9.02 12.99 -4.88
N TYR A 281 -9.68 13.69 -5.80
CA TYR A 281 -10.80 13.12 -6.55
C TYR A 281 -10.38 11.98 -7.47
N ASN A 282 -9.26 12.14 -8.17
CA ASN A 282 -8.68 11.08 -8.99
C ASN A 282 -8.36 9.82 -8.17
N ASN A 283 -7.76 9.98 -6.99
CA ASN A 283 -7.45 8.86 -6.10
C ASN A 283 -8.71 8.26 -5.46
N LEU A 284 -9.73 9.06 -5.17
CA LEU A 284 -11.02 8.54 -4.73
C LEU A 284 -11.69 7.71 -5.84
N ALA A 285 -11.54 8.09 -7.12
CA ALA A 285 -12.03 7.29 -8.23
C ALA A 285 -11.40 5.88 -8.22
N ILE A 286 -10.08 5.80 -8.04
CA ILE A 286 -9.35 4.54 -7.86
C ILE A 286 -9.88 3.74 -6.67
N VAL A 287 -10.09 4.39 -5.52
CA VAL A 287 -10.61 3.73 -4.31
C VAL A 287 -11.98 3.10 -4.56
N TYR A 288 -12.89 3.82 -5.22
CA TYR A 288 -14.21 3.28 -5.57
C TYR A 288 -14.13 2.19 -6.65
N MET A 289 -13.20 2.27 -7.60
CA MET A 289 -12.89 1.16 -8.49
C MET A 289 -12.38 -0.08 -7.71
N GLY A 290 -11.57 0.13 -6.67
CA GLY A 290 -11.10 -0.92 -5.77
C GLY A 290 -12.22 -1.61 -4.98
N TYR A 291 -13.38 -0.96 -4.81
CA TYR A 291 -14.59 -1.60 -4.28
C TYR A 291 -15.46 -2.27 -5.35
N GLY A 292 -15.18 -2.03 -6.63
CA GLY A 292 -16.06 -2.37 -7.75
C GLY A 292 -17.27 -1.45 -7.89
N ASP A 293 -17.28 -0.27 -7.24
CA ASP A 293 -18.33 0.75 -7.38
C ASP A 293 -17.97 1.72 -8.52
N THR A 294 -18.21 1.28 -9.75
CA THR A 294 -17.88 2.07 -10.95
C THR A 294 -18.73 3.34 -11.08
N VAL A 295 -19.92 3.37 -10.48
CA VAL A 295 -20.82 4.54 -10.51
C VAL A 295 -20.24 5.67 -9.67
N THR A 296 -19.84 5.38 -8.43
CA THR A 296 -19.23 6.40 -7.57
C THR A 296 -17.84 6.77 -8.08
N ALA A 297 -17.08 5.82 -8.64
CA ALA A 297 -15.79 6.11 -9.29
C ALA A 297 -15.95 7.11 -10.43
N LEU A 298 -16.92 6.90 -11.32
CA LEU A 298 -17.23 7.82 -12.42
C LEU A 298 -17.58 9.21 -11.88
N SER A 299 -18.43 9.29 -10.85
CA SER A 299 -18.80 10.56 -10.23
C SER A 299 -17.59 11.31 -9.65
N MET A 300 -16.59 10.63 -9.08
CA MET A 300 -15.37 11.28 -8.59
C MET A 300 -14.50 11.79 -9.74
N ALA A 301 -14.35 11.02 -10.81
CA ALA A 301 -13.60 11.43 -11.99
C ALA A 301 -14.27 12.61 -12.74
N GLU A 302 -15.60 12.66 -12.77
CA GLU A 302 -16.36 13.80 -13.29
C GLU A 302 -16.15 15.06 -12.44
N LYS A 303 -16.16 14.95 -11.10
CA LYS A 303 -15.85 16.08 -10.21
C LYS A 303 -14.43 16.61 -10.40
N ALA A 304 -13.46 15.71 -10.64
CA ALA A 304 -12.11 16.09 -11.02
C ALA A 304 -12.10 16.93 -12.31
N LEU A 305 -12.84 16.48 -13.34
CA LEU A 305 -12.94 17.19 -14.61
C LEU A 305 -13.62 18.58 -14.45
N GLU A 306 -14.74 18.66 -13.74
CA GLU A 306 -15.42 19.92 -13.43
C GLU A 306 -14.51 20.91 -12.68
N TRP A 307 -13.70 20.40 -11.75
CA TRP A 307 -12.75 21.21 -11.01
C TRP A 307 -11.69 21.82 -11.94
N ILE A 308 -11.13 21.02 -12.86
CA ILE A 308 -10.17 21.50 -13.86
C ILE A 308 -10.79 22.60 -14.71
N GLU A 309 -11.98 22.37 -15.27
CA GLU A 309 -12.67 23.32 -16.14
C GLU A 309 -12.97 24.66 -15.44
N LYS A 310 -13.28 24.61 -14.14
CA LYS A 310 -13.64 25.79 -13.35
C LYS A 310 -12.44 26.62 -12.88
N TYR A 311 -11.35 25.97 -12.48
CA TYR A 311 -10.25 26.63 -11.76
C TYR A 311 -8.95 26.72 -12.57
N THR A 312 -8.85 26.03 -13.70
CA THR A 312 -7.64 26.05 -14.53
C THR A 312 -7.85 26.87 -15.79
N SER A 313 -7.19 28.02 -15.87
CA SER A 313 -7.22 28.92 -17.05
C SER A 313 -6.00 28.81 -17.98
N SER A 314 -5.07 27.88 -17.75
CA SER A 314 -3.84 27.80 -18.55
C SER A 314 -3.27 26.38 -18.70
N GLN A 315 -2.58 26.17 -19.82
CA GLN A 315 -1.79 24.98 -20.16
C GLN A 315 -0.53 24.84 -19.29
N SER A 316 -0.65 24.95 -17.96
CA SER A 316 0.46 24.61 -17.09
C SER A 316 0.75 23.10 -17.21
N LYS A 317 2.03 22.73 -17.15
CA LYS A 317 2.44 21.33 -17.24
C LYS A 317 1.80 20.47 -16.15
N GLN A 318 1.68 21.02 -14.93
CA GLN A 318 1.04 20.33 -13.80
C GLN A 318 -0.46 20.08 -14.04
N ALA A 319 -1.21 21.09 -14.49
CA ALA A 319 -2.64 20.91 -14.77
C ALA A 319 -2.87 19.94 -15.94
N THR A 320 -1.99 19.96 -16.94
CA THR A 320 -2.02 19.04 -18.08
C THR A 320 -1.77 17.59 -17.65
N ASN A 321 -0.82 17.37 -16.74
CA ASN A 321 -0.54 16.04 -16.19
C ASN A 321 -1.74 15.51 -15.39
N LEU A 322 -2.31 16.34 -14.52
CA LEU A 322 -3.46 15.94 -13.69
C LEU A 322 -4.72 15.68 -14.55
N LEU A 323 -4.94 16.47 -15.61
CA LEU A 323 -6.02 16.22 -16.58
C LEU A 323 -5.81 14.91 -17.35
N THR A 324 -4.57 14.61 -17.73
CA THR A 324 -4.23 13.33 -18.37
C THR A 324 -4.58 12.17 -17.45
N MET A 325 -4.24 12.26 -16.15
CA MET A 325 -4.61 11.25 -15.17
C MET A 325 -6.13 11.10 -15.05
N THR A 326 -6.89 12.19 -15.02
CA THR A 326 -8.36 12.13 -14.99
C THR A 326 -8.92 11.43 -16.24
N TYR A 327 -8.40 11.72 -17.44
CA TYR A 327 -8.82 11.00 -18.64
C TYR A 327 -8.41 9.53 -18.63
N LEU A 328 -7.26 9.17 -18.08
CA LEU A 328 -6.83 7.80 -17.91
C LEU A 328 -7.81 7.02 -17.00
N TYR A 329 -8.21 7.62 -15.88
CA TYR A 329 -9.20 7.01 -14.97
C TYR A 329 -10.58 6.91 -15.62
N LEU A 330 -11.05 7.95 -16.32
CA LEU A 330 -12.31 7.87 -17.06
C LEU A 330 -12.29 6.74 -18.10
N GLY A 331 -11.20 6.60 -18.86
CA GLY A 331 -11.03 5.50 -19.81
C GLY A 331 -11.14 4.13 -19.12
N THR A 332 -10.45 3.99 -18.01
CA THR A 332 -10.41 2.77 -17.19
C THR A 332 -11.77 2.41 -16.59
N ILE A 333 -12.49 3.39 -16.04
CA ILE A 333 -13.85 3.21 -15.50
C ILE A 333 -14.84 2.82 -16.60
N HIS A 334 -14.78 3.49 -17.76
CA HIS A 334 -15.63 3.14 -18.89
C HIS A 334 -15.33 1.74 -19.42
N SER A 335 -14.07 1.31 -19.37
CA SER A 335 -13.71 -0.02 -19.79
C SER A 335 -14.24 -1.12 -18.86
N GLU A 336 -14.15 -0.93 -17.54
CA GLU A 336 -14.78 -1.82 -16.56
C GLU A 336 -16.30 -1.90 -16.73
N ASN A 337 -16.93 -0.84 -17.27
CA ASN A 337 -18.35 -0.80 -17.62
C ASN A 337 -18.65 -1.33 -19.04
N ASN A 338 -17.69 -1.99 -19.70
CA ASN A 338 -17.78 -2.53 -21.07
C ASN A 338 -18.10 -1.47 -22.15
N ASN A 339 -17.73 -0.20 -21.93
CA ASN A 339 -17.87 0.88 -22.91
C ASN A 339 -16.55 1.10 -23.66
N HIS A 340 -16.16 0.12 -24.47
CA HIS A 340 -14.83 0.08 -25.10
C HIS A 340 -14.54 1.28 -26.03
N ASP A 341 -15.52 1.74 -26.80
CA ASP A 341 -15.33 2.88 -27.71
C ASP A 341 -15.10 4.20 -26.95
N THR A 342 -15.83 4.41 -25.84
CA THR A 342 -15.63 5.60 -25.01
C THR A 342 -14.31 5.53 -24.24
N ALA A 343 -13.95 4.34 -23.75
CA ALA A 343 -12.65 4.09 -23.12
C ALA A 343 -11.48 4.44 -24.07
N LEU A 344 -11.50 3.90 -25.30
CA LEU A 344 -10.53 4.25 -26.35
C LEU A 344 -10.51 5.75 -26.63
N GLY A 345 -11.68 6.40 -26.65
CA GLY A 345 -11.80 7.85 -26.82
C GLY A 345 -11.02 8.63 -25.76
N TYR A 346 -11.14 8.24 -24.48
CA TYR A 346 -10.42 8.87 -23.38
C TYR A 346 -8.92 8.57 -23.39
N TYR A 347 -8.49 7.33 -23.65
CA TYR A 347 -7.07 7.02 -23.79
C TYR A 347 -6.41 7.78 -24.94
N ARG A 348 -7.12 7.97 -26.06
CA ARG A 348 -6.65 8.81 -27.16
C ARG A 348 -6.55 10.28 -26.78
N LYS A 349 -7.47 10.81 -25.96
CA LYS A 349 -7.37 12.17 -25.41
C LYS A 349 -6.11 12.34 -24.57
N CYS A 350 -5.73 11.35 -23.77
CA CYS A 350 -4.47 11.38 -23.00
C CYS A 350 -3.26 11.61 -23.91
N LEU A 351 -3.20 10.93 -25.05
CA LEU A 351 -2.11 11.04 -26.03
C LEU A 351 -2.08 12.38 -26.79
N THR A 352 -3.09 13.25 -26.65
CA THR A 352 -3.07 14.60 -27.26
C THR A 352 -2.21 15.59 -26.48
N TYR A 353 -1.90 15.29 -25.22
CA TYR A 353 -1.05 16.10 -24.37
C TYR A 353 0.38 15.53 -24.32
N PRO A 354 1.42 16.39 -24.20
CA PRO A 354 2.80 15.92 -24.05
C PRO A 354 2.95 15.01 -22.83
N GLN A 355 3.38 13.76 -23.07
CA GLN A 355 3.60 12.77 -22.03
C GLN A 355 5.09 12.66 -21.71
N ASP A 356 5.59 13.57 -20.87
CA ASP A 356 6.97 13.50 -20.36
C ASP A 356 7.12 12.37 -19.32
N ASN A 357 6.01 11.98 -18.68
CA ASN A 357 6.00 10.89 -17.71
C ASN A 357 5.79 9.54 -18.42
N LYS A 358 6.89 8.79 -18.56
CA LYS A 358 6.88 7.48 -19.20
C LYS A 358 5.99 6.46 -18.49
N SER A 359 5.78 6.58 -17.17
CA SER A 359 4.91 5.66 -16.41
C SER A 359 3.45 5.85 -16.81
N VAL A 360 2.99 7.11 -16.84
CA VAL A 360 1.63 7.44 -17.30
C VAL A 360 1.45 7.02 -18.76
N LEU A 361 2.46 7.25 -19.60
CA LEU A 361 2.44 6.81 -20.99
C LEU A 361 2.32 5.28 -21.13
N SER A 362 3.04 4.53 -20.30
CA SER A 362 2.93 3.06 -20.22
C SER A 362 1.50 2.62 -19.89
N SER A 363 0.89 3.20 -18.86
CA SER A 363 -0.49 2.88 -18.45
C SER A 363 -1.52 3.22 -19.53
N ILE A 364 -1.33 4.32 -20.28
CA ILE A 364 -2.20 4.66 -21.43
C ILE A 364 -2.11 3.58 -22.51
N TYR A 365 -0.90 3.13 -22.85
CA TYR A 365 -0.72 2.07 -23.86
C TYR A 365 -1.27 0.72 -23.40
N ASP A 366 -1.17 0.40 -22.10
CA ASP A 366 -1.78 -0.79 -21.53
C ASP A 366 -3.31 -0.75 -21.65
N GLY A 367 -3.94 0.38 -21.32
CA GLY A 367 -5.39 0.57 -21.49
C GLY A 367 -5.83 0.41 -22.95
N ILE A 368 -5.12 1.04 -23.89
CA ILE A 368 -5.40 0.89 -25.33
C ILE A 368 -5.23 -0.56 -25.78
N ALA A 369 -4.19 -1.26 -25.31
CA ALA A 369 -3.99 -2.66 -25.60
C ALA A 369 -5.16 -3.50 -25.06
N GLY A 370 -5.62 -3.22 -23.83
CA GLY A 370 -6.82 -3.78 -23.23
C GLY A 370 -8.03 -3.69 -24.14
N GLU A 371 -8.39 -2.49 -24.57
CA GLU A 371 -9.55 -2.28 -25.45
C GLU A 371 -9.43 -3.05 -26.77
N TYR A 372 -8.26 -3.05 -27.41
CA TYR A 372 -8.08 -3.83 -28.64
C TYR A 372 -8.13 -5.34 -28.41
N ARG A 373 -7.73 -5.86 -27.23
CA ARG A 373 -8.00 -7.26 -26.85
C ARG A 373 -9.50 -7.52 -26.77
N HIS A 374 -10.27 -6.58 -26.21
CA HIS A 374 -11.72 -6.72 -26.12
C HIS A 374 -12.41 -6.66 -27.49
N LEU A 375 -11.88 -5.86 -28.42
CA LEU A 375 -12.36 -5.77 -29.80
C LEU A 375 -11.80 -6.86 -30.72
N GLU A 376 -11.07 -7.83 -30.18
CA GLU A 376 -10.42 -8.94 -30.90
C GLU A 376 -9.43 -8.51 -32.00
N ASN A 377 -8.94 -7.27 -31.93
CA ASN A 377 -7.88 -6.78 -32.80
C ASN A 377 -6.52 -7.07 -32.19
N LEU A 378 -6.07 -8.33 -32.30
CA LEU A 378 -4.89 -8.84 -31.61
C LEU A 378 -3.59 -8.19 -32.08
N ASP A 379 -3.49 -7.79 -33.35
CA ASP A 379 -2.28 -7.11 -33.88
C ASP A 379 -2.09 -5.74 -33.25
N LEU A 380 -3.17 -4.94 -33.13
CA LEU A 380 -3.12 -3.65 -32.44
C LEU A 380 -2.93 -3.84 -30.93
N ALA A 381 -3.56 -4.85 -30.33
CA ALA A 381 -3.35 -5.17 -28.93
C ALA A 381 -1.88 -5.49 -28.64
N LEU A 382 -1.26 -6.37 -29.43
CA LEU A 382 0.13 -6.77 -29.28
C LEU A 382 1.07 -5.57 -29.44
N LYS A 383 0.87 -4.76 -30.48
CA LYS A 383 1.70 -3.56 -30.73
C LYS A 383 1.66 -2.58 -29.55
N ASN A 384 0.49 -2.30 -29.00
CA ASN A 384 0.36 -1.37 -27.87
C ASN A 384 0.88 -2.00 -26.57
N GLN A 385 0.67 -3.30 -26.36
CA GLN A 385 1.21 -3.99 -25.18
C GLN A 385 2.73 -4.07 -25.18
N GLN A 386 3.36 -4.31 -26.34
CA GLN A 386 4.82 -4.28 -26.48
C GLN A 386 5.37 -2.90 -26.16
N LYS A 387 4.74 -1.84 -26.68
CA LYS A 387 5.15 -0.46 -26.37
C LYS A 387 5.00 -0.11 -24.88
N CYS A 388 3.92 -0.56 -24.25
CA CYS A 388 3.74 -0.47 -22.80
C CYS A 388 4.89 -1.18 -22.07
N PHE A 389 5.16 -2.43 -22.43
CA PHE A 389 6.20 -3.24 -21.80
C PHE A 389 7.61 -2.63 -21.95
N GLU A 390 7.95 -2.13 -23.14
CA GLU A 390 9.21 -1.43 -23.40
C GLU A 390 9.38 -0.20 -22.50
N LEU A 391 8.36 0.67 -22.43
CA LEU A 391 8.37 1.85 -21.56
C LEU A 391 8.52 1.47 -20.09
N ALA A 392 7.79 0.44 -19.64
CA ALA A 392 7.85 -0.03 -18.27
C ALA A 392 9.25 -0.55 -17.89
N CYS A 393 9.91 -1.30 -18.78
CA CYS A 393 11.27 -1.83 -18.56
C CYS A 393 12.33 -0.72 -18.45
N GLU A 394 12.08 0.46 -19.02
CA GLU A 394 13.00 1.62 -18.88
C GLU A 394 12.90 2.30 -17.50
N ILE A 395 11.82 2.08 -16.75
CA ILE A 395 11.51 2.83 -15.52
C ILE A 395 11.58 1.93 -14.29
N PHE A 396 11.14 0.68 -14.43
CA PHE A 396 10.94 -0.23 -13.32
C PHE A 396 12.01 -1.33 -13.28
N PRO A 397 12.41 -1.79 -12.08
CA PRO A 397 13.23 -2.99 -11.96
C PRO A 397 12.49 -4.22 -12.46
N GLU A 398 13.22 -5.25 -12.91
CA GLU A 398 12.65 -6.45 -13.54
C GLU A 398 11.62 -7.19 -12.67
N ASN A 399 11.73 -7.11 -11.34
CA ASN A 399 10.84 -7.75 -10.38
C ASN A 399 9.66 -6.87 -9.94
N HIS A 400 9.41 -5.75 -10.63
CA HIS A 400 8.30 -4.86 -10.34
C HIS A 400 6.94 -5.51 -10.66
N PRO A 401 5.89 -5.32 -9.84
CA PRO A 401 4.56 -5.91 -10.08
C PRO A 401 3.97 -5.55 -11.45
N ASN A 402 4.05 -4.29 -11.90
CA ASN A 402 3.65 -3.87 -13.26
C ASN A 402 4.37 -4.66 -14.38
N ILE A 403 5.67 -4.96 -14.25
CA ILE A 403 6.39 -5.80 -15.23
C ILE A 403 5.81 -7.22 -15.23
N GLY A 404 5.58 -7.79 -14.04
CA GLY A 404 4.92 -9.07 -13.90
C GLY A 404 3.54 -9.08 -14.55
N GLN A 405 2.80 -7.99 -14.40
CA GLN A 405 1.47 -7.84 -14.96
C GLN A 405 1.47 -7.74 -16.49
N TYR A 406 2.36 -6.93 -17.05
CA TYR A 406 2.50 -6.80 -18.50
C TYR A 406 3.00 -8.08 -19.17
N HIS A 407 3.81 -8.88 -18.47
CA HIS A 407 4.14 -10.23 -18.89
C HIS A 407 2.89 -11.11 -19.00
N ILE A 408 1.97 -11.09 -18.03
CA ILE A 408 0.72 -11.85 -18.13
C ILE A 408 -0.12 -11.38 -19.32
N ASN A 409 -0.20 -10.07 -19.55
CA ASN A 409 -0.94 -9.48 -20.67
C ASN A 409 -0.36 -9.93 -22.02
N LEU A 410 0.96 -9.86 -22.19
CA LEU A 410 1.64 -10.35 -23.39
C LEU A 410 1.44 -11.85 -23.58
N GLY A 411 1.55 -12.63 -22.51
CA GLY A 411 1.34 -14.07 -22.53
C GLY A 411 -0.05 -14.43 -23.07
N TYR A 412 -1.08 -13.76 -22.55
CA TYR A 412 -2.45 -13.92 -23.05
C TYR A 412 -2.59 -13.53 -24.53
N ILE A 413 -2.04 -12.39 -24.95
CA ILE A 413 -2.15 -11.93 -26.35
C ILE A 413 -1.48 -12.93 -27.29
N TYR A 414 -0.28 -13.42 -26.98
CA TYR A 414 0.42 -14.40 -27.80
C TYR A 414 -0.35 -15.72 -27.91
N LEU A 415 -0.91 -16.21 -26.81
CA LEU A 415 -1.71 -17.43 -26.80
C LEU A 415 -3.01 -17.29 -27.58
N LYS A 416 -3.68 -16.13 -27.51
CA LYS A 416 -4.90 -15.87 -28.28
C LYS A 416 -4.61 -15.63 -29.77
N HIS A 417 -3.45 -15.05 -30.09
CA HIS A 417 -3.00 -14.82 -31.46
C HIS A 417 -2.61 -16.14 -32.17
N GLY A 418 -1.98 -17.07 -31.43
CA GLY A 418 -1.74 -18.45 -31.87
C GLY A 418 -0.38 -18.67 -32.55
N ASP A 419 0.31 -17.61 -33.00
CA ASP A 419 1.59 -17.72 -33.71
C ASP A 419 2.80 -17.98 -32.79
N HIS A 420 2.65 -17.73 -31.47
CA HIS A 420 3.77 -17.71 -30.51
C HIS A 420 3.44 -18.33 -29.15
N ASN A 421 2.80 -19.51 -29.13
CA ASN A 421 2.32 -20.14 -27.90
C ASN A 421 3.42 -20.40 -26.84
N ASP A 422 4.60 -20.86 -27.25
CA ASP A 422 5.72 -21.12 -26.32
C ASP A 422 6.16 -19.83 -25.60
N LEU A 423 6.31 -18.74 -26.35
CA LEU A 423 6.57 -17.41 -25.79
C LEU A 423 5.42 -16.96 -24.87
N GLY A 424 4.19 -17.25 -25.27
CA GLY A 424 3.00 -16.97 -24.48
C GLY A 424 3.05 -17.59 -23.09
N PHE A 425 3.35 -18.88 -23.00
CA PHE A 425 3.49 -19.59 -21.73
C PHE A 425 4.69 -19.10 -20.91
N GLU A 426 5.83 -18.81 -21.54
CA GLU A 426 7.01 -18.25 -20.87
C GLU A 426 6.66 -16.92 -20.18
N HIS A 427 5.96 -16.03 -20.89
CA HIS A 427 5.49 -14.77 -20.36
C HIS A 427 4.50 -14.94 -19.20
N LEU A 428 3.54 -15.87 -19.29
CA LEU A 428 2.64 -16.16 -18.16
C LEU A 428 3.41 -16.63 -16.92
N GLN A 429 4.39 -17.53 -17.09
CA GLN A 429 5.16 -18.08 -15.98
C GLN A 429 6.03 -17.02 -15.30
N LYS A 430 6.71 -16.17 -16.08
CA LYS A 430 7.49 -15.04 -15.57
C LYS A 430 6.60 -14.06 -14.80
N GLY A 431 5.47 -13.68 -15.39
CA GLY A 431 4.54 -12.75 -14.80
C GLY A 431 3.94 -13.24 -13.49
N GLN A 432 3.50 -14.50 -13.46
CA GLN A 432 2.99 -15.14 -12.25
C GLN A 432 4.03 -15.13 -11.12
N LYS A 433 5.28 -15.51 -11.42
CA LYS A 433 6.35 -15.56 -10.41
C LYS A 433 6.59 -14.18 -9.76
N ILE A 434 6.68 -13.12 -10.57
CA ILE A 434 6.89 -11.76 -10.07
C ILE A 434 5.75 -11.33 -9.15
N ILE A 435 4.50 -11.60 -9.56
CA ILE A 435 3.31 -11.22 -8.77
C ILE A 435 3.22 -12.01 -7.45
N GLU A 436 3.53 -13.31 -7.47
CA GLU A 436 3.54 -14.16 -6.26
C GLU A 436 4.63 -13.77 -5.26
N GLU A 437 5.80 -13.31 -5.74
CA GLU A 437 6.90 -12.83 -4.87
C GLU A 437 6.60 -11.45 -4.28
N TYR A 438 5.87 -10.59 -5.01
CA TYR A 438 5.61 -9.22 -4.61
C TYR A 438 4.40 -9.06 -3.68
N TYR A 439 3.25 -9.66 -4.04
CA TYR A 439 2.00 -9.44 -3.32
C TYR A 439 1.73 -10.54 -2.27
N PRO A 440 1.42 -10.17 -1.00
CA PRO A 440 1.00 -11.15 -0.01
C PRO A 440 -0.39 -11.71 -0.36
N ILE A 441 -0.73 -12.88 0.20
CA ILE A 441 -2.05 -13.54 -0.02
C ILE A 441 -3.27 -12.72 0.41
N THR A 442 -3.06 -11.65 1.18
CA THR A 442 -4.09 -10.72 1.62
C THR A 442 -4.26 -9.53 0.68
N HIS A 443 -3.47 -9.44 -0.40
CA HIS A 443 -3.56 -8.36 -1.36
C HIS A 443 -4.54 -8.69 -2.50
N PRO A 444 -5.50 -7.81 -2.83
CA PRO A 444 -6.54 -8.10 -3.81
C PRO A 444 -6.03 -8.34 -5.23
N GLN A 445 -4.88 -7.75 -5.60
CA GLN A 445 -4.29 -7.95 -6.93
C GLN A 445 -3.88 -9.41 -7.16
N LEU A 446 -3.37 -10.11 -6.13
CA LEU A 446 -2.97 -11.51 -6.29
C LEU A 446 -4.17 -12.40 -6.63
N ALA A 447 -5.31 -12.16 -5.99
CA ALA A 447 -6.55 -12.87 -6.31
C ALA A 447 -7.02 -12.61 -7.74
N LEU A 448 -6.94 -11.35 -8.20
CA LEU A 448 -7.28 -10.98 -9.58
C LEU A 448 -6.34 -11.65 -10.60
N THR A 449 -5.05 -11.68 -10.31
CA THR A 449 -4.07 -12.36 -11.17
C THR A 449 -4.38 -13.85 -11.32
N TYR A 450 -4.71 -14.55 -10.23
CA TYR A 450 -5.13 -15.95 -10.33
C TYR A 450 -6.44 -16.13 -11.07
N TYR A 451 -7.41 -15.23 -10.91
CA TYR A 451 -8.64 -15.28 -11.69
C TYR A 451 -8.34 -15.19 -13.18
N ASN A 452 -7.48 -14.24 -13.58
CA ASN A 452 -7.13 -14.06 -14.99
C ASN A 452 -6.29 -15.23 -15.53
N LEU A 453 -5.38 -15.82 -14.75
CA LEU A 453 -4.70 -17.06 -15.13
C LEU A 453 -5.70 -18.19 -15.34
N GLY A 454 -6.68 -18.34 -14.44
CA GLY A 454 -7.75 -19.34 -14.58
C GLY A 454 -8.56 -19.16 -15.86
N PHE A 455 -8.89 -17.91 -16.19
CA PHE A 455 -9.55 -17.56 -17.44
C PHE A 455 -8.71 -17.94 -18.68
N ILE A 456 -7.42 -17.58 -18.68
CA ILE A 456 -6.51 -17.90 -19.80
C ILE A 456 -6.39 -19.41 -20.00
N TYR A 457 -6.19 -20.19 -18.93
CA TYR A 457 -6.14 -21.65 -19.03
C TYR A 457 -7.48 -22.27 -19.42
N GLY A 458 -8.60 -21.64 -19.06
CA GLY A 458 -9.94 -22.03 -19.50
C GLY A 458 -10.12 -21.87 -21.02
N LEU A 459 -9.66 -20.76 -21.59
CA LEU A 459 -9.67 -20.54 -23.05
C LEU A 459 -8.77 -21.53 -23.82
N LEU A 460 -7.71 -22.00 -23.17
CA LEU A 460 -6.84 -23.06 -23.69
C LEU A 460 -7.38 -24.48 -23.45
N TYR A 461 -8.63 -24.60 -22.98
CA TYR A 461 -9.29 -25.87 -22.64
C TYR A 461 -8.58 -26.69 -21.55
N ASN A 462 -7.69 -26.08 -20.77
CA ASN A 462 -7.07 -26.71 -19.61
C ASN A 462 -7.93 -26.48 -18.36
N ILE A 463 -9.07 -27.17 -18.32
CA ILE A 463 -10.12 -26.97 -17.31
C ILE A 463 -9.64 -27.29 -15.88
N ASN A 464 -8.72 -28.24 -15.73
CA ASN A 464 -8.11 -28.55 -14.42
C ASN A 464 -7.34 -27.36 -13.85
N LEU A 465 -6.39 -26.81 -14.62
CA LEU A 465 -5.64 -25.63 -14.17
C LEU A 465 -6.55 -24.42 -14.00
N ALA A 466 -7.53 -24.24 -14.89
CA ALA A 466 -8.52 -23.17 -14.76
C ALA A 466 -9.26 -23.24 -13.42
N TYR A 467 -9.75 -24.42 -13.04
CA TYR A 467 -10.41 -24.64 -11.76
C TYR A 467 -9.50 -24.33 -10.57
N ASP A 468 -8.27 -24.83 -10.56
CA ASP A 468 -7.31 -24.60 -9.47
C ASP A 468 -7.02 -23.11 -9.29
N TYR A 469 -6.85 -22.38 -10.39
CA TYR A 469 -6.62 -20.95 -10.38
C TYR A 469 -7.85 -20.15 -9.93
N PHE A 470 -9.05 -20.49 -10.41
CA PHE A 470 -10.28 -19.86 -9.92
C PHE A 470 -10.50 -20.14 -8.43
N ALA A 471 -10.18 -21.34 -7.95
CA ALA A 471 -10.28 -21.68 -6.54
C ALA A 471 -9.32 -20.85 -5.68
N LYS A 472 -8.07 -20.67 -6.12
CA LYS A 472 -7.10 -19.76 -5.47
C LYS A 472 -7.59 -18.31 -5.48
N ALA A 473 -8.12 -17.83 -6.61
CA ALA A 473 -8.68 -16.49 -6.72
C ALA A 473 -9.81 -16.25 -5.71
N LEU A 474 -10.72 -17.23 -5.55
CA LEU A 474 -11.80 -17.16 -4.57
C LEU A 474 -11.28 -17.17 -3.13
N ASP A 475 -10.38 -18.08 -2.79
CA ASP A 475 -9.80 -18.17 -1.44
C ASP A 475 -9.08 -16.88 -1.05
N TYR A 476 -8.23 -16.35 -1.94
CA TYR A 476 -7.43 -15.15 -1.64
C TYR A 476 -8.30 -13.90 -1.68
N GLY A 477 -9.26 -13.84 -2.61
CA GLY A 477 -10.27 -12.79 -2.67
C GLY A 477 -11.04 -12.67 -1.37
N LEU A 478 -11.48 -13.79 -0.77
CA LEU A 478 -12.19 -13.78 0.52
C LEU A 478 -11.32 -13.33 1.71
N LYS A 479 -9.99 -13.39 1.57
CA LYS A 479 -9.04 -12.89 2.58
C LYS A 479 -8.73 -11.40 2.41
N SER A 480 -8.85 -10.87 1.19
CA SER A 480 -8.46 -9.49 0.85
C SER A 480 -9.62 -8.52 0.64
N LEU A 481 -10.80 -9.01 0.25
CA LEU A 481 -11.97 -8.21 -0.10
C LEU A 481 -13.17 -8.55 0.78
N ASN A 482 -14.12 -7.62 0.89
CA ASN A 482 -15.40 -7.88 1.54
C ASN A 482 -16.17 -8.98 0.78
N SER A 483 -16.94 -9.80 1.51
CA SER A 483 -17.69 -10.94 0.94
C SER A 483 -18.70 -10.56 -0.14
N ASP A 484 -19.16 -9.30 -0.11
CA ASP A 484 -20.16 -8.73 -1.02
C ASP A 484 -19.52 -8.00 -2.22
N HIS A 485 -18.19 -7.96 -2.29
CA HIS A 485 -17.47 -7.34 -3.39
C HIS A 485 -17.82 -8.03 -4.73
N PRO A 486 -18.08 -7.29 -5.83
CA PRO A 486 -18.51 -7.87 -7.11
C PRO A 486 -17.61 -8.99 -7.63
N ARG A 487 -16.28 -8.82 -7.53
CA ARG A 487 -15.29 -9.86 -7.88
C ARG A 487 -15.47 -11.18 -7.12
N ILE A 488 -15.91 -11.17 -5.86
CA ILE A 488 -16.13 -12.42 -5.10
C ILE A 488 -17.28 -13.23 -5.72
N LYS A 489 -18.35 -12.54 -6.17
CA LYS A 489 -19.44 -13.18 -6.91
C LYS A 489 -18.91 -13.80 -8.21
N LEU A 490 -18.15 -13.03 -8.98
CA LEU A 490 -17.51 -13.49 -10.22
C LEU A 490 -16.61 -14.73 -10.00
N TYR A 491 -15.78 -14.72 -8.95
CA TYR A 491 -14.90 -15.85 -8.63
C TYR A 491 -15.70 -17.09 -8.26
N ARG A 492 -16.78 -16.96 -7.46
CA ARG A 492 -17.67 -18.09 -7.12
C ARG A 492 -18.33 -18.68 -8.35
N GLU A 493 -18.82 -17.84 -9.24
CA GLU A 493 -19.45 -18.26 -10.51
C GLU A 493 -18.44 -19.00 -11.39
N SER A 494 -17.22 -18.49 -11.49
CA SER A 494 -16.16 -19.09 -12.31
C SER A 494 -15.68 -20.43 -11.75
N VAL A 495 -15.51 -20.56 -10.43
CA VAL A 495 -15.23 -21.84 -9.76
C VAL A 495 -16.37 -22.84 -10.03
N SER A 496 -17.62 -22.41 -9.91
CA SER A 496 -18.80 -23.26 -10.15
C SER A 496 -18.85 -23.75 -11.59
N THR A 497 -18.63 -22.85 -12.56
CA THR A 497 -18.60 -23.18 -13.99
C THR A 497 -17.45 -24.13 -14.33
N ALA A 498 -16.22 -23.84 -13.89
CA ALA A 498 -15.07 -24.72 -14.11
C ALA A 498 -15.29 -26.10 -13.47
N LYS A 499 -15.90 -26.17 -12.29
CA LYS A 499 -16.25 -27.45 -11.64
C LYS A 499 -17.27 -28.25 -12.45
N ARG A 500 -18.29 -27.60 -13.01
CA ARG A 500 -19.27 -28.27 -13.89
C ARG A 500 -18.59 -28.83 -15.15
N LEU A 501 -17.74 -28.03 -15.79
CA LEU A 501 -16.98 -28.45 -16.97
C LEU A 501 -16.05 -29.63 -16.66
N LEU A 502 -15.40 -29.63 -15.50
CA LEU A 502 -14.53 -30.73 -15.08
C LEU A 502 -15.32 -32.04 -14.89
N ILE A 503 -16.51 -31.96 -14.30
CA ILE A 503 -17.40 -33.11 -14.15
C ILE A 503 -17.83 -33.63 -15.53
N MET A 504 -18.24 -32.74 -16.45
CA MET A 504 -18.68 -33.13 -17.79
C MET A 504 -17.56 -33.79 -18.60
N THR A 505 -16.36 -33.19 -18.63
CA THR A 505 -15.20 -33.75 -19.35
C THR A 505 -14.78 -35.13 -18.83
N ASN A 506 -14.83 -35.35 -17.51
CA ASN A 506 -14.59 -36.66 -16.92
C ASN A 506 -15.63 -37.69 -17.38
N PHE A 507 -16.92 -37.34 -17.41
CA PHE A 507 -17.97 -38.24 -17.89
C PHE A 507 -17.86 -38.55 -19.39
N GLU A 508 -17.55 -37.56 -20.23
CA GLU A 508 -17.29 -37.78 -21.66
C GLU A 508 -16.08 -38.69 -21.89
N MET A 509 -14.99 -38.49 -21.15
CA MET A 509 -13.81 -39.35 -21.21
C MET A 509 -14.13 -40.78 -20.80
N MET A 510 -14.89 -40.97 -19.72
CA MET A 510 -15.35 -42.29 -19.28
C MET A 510 -16.23 -42.98 -20.33
N TYR A 511 -17.14 -42.23 -20.97
CA TYR A 511 -17.99 -42.75 -22.03
C TYR A 511 -17.18 -43.12 -23.29
N TYR A 512 -16.22 -42.29 -23.68
CA TYR A 512 -15.31 -42.56 -24.79
C TYR A 512 -14.47 -43.82 -24.54
N ILE A 513 -13.92 -43.98 -23.34
CA ILE A 513 -13.17 -45.18 -22.93
C ILE A 513 -14.09 -46.40 -22.97
N LYS A 514 -15.31 -46.30 -22.43
CA LYS A 514 -16.29 -47.40 -22.49
C LYS A 514 -16.57 -47.90 -23.90
N ILE A 515 -16.65 -47.00 -24.88
CA ILE A 515 -16.95 -47.34 -26.29
C ILE A 515 -15.72 -47.85 -27.03
N ASN A 516 -14.60 -47.12 -26.93
CA ASN A 516 -13.44 -47.34 -27.80
C ASN A 516 -12.34 -48.22 -27.16
N HIS A 517 -12.33 -48.31 -25.83
CA HIS A 517 -11.35 -49.03 -25.03
C HIS A 517 -12.00 -49.79 -23.85
N PRO A 518 -12.97 -50.69 -24.12
CA PRO A 518 -13.75 -51.37 -23.08
C PRO A 518 -12.89 -52.16 -22.09
N GLU A 519 -11.68 -52.58 -22.49
CA GLU A 519 -10.67 -53.21 -21.63
C GLU A 519 -10.19 -52.31 -20.49
N LEU A 520 -10.21 -50.98 -20.65
CA LEU A 520 -9.86 -49.99 -19.63
C LEU A 520 -11.07 -49.54 -18.81
N ALA A 521 -12.29 -49.89 -19.23
CA ALA A 521 -13.51 -49.44 -18.57
C ALA A 521 -13.73 -50.11 -17.19
N ALA A 522 -13.12 -51.28 -16.95
CA ALA A 522 -13.27 -52.04 -15.70
C ALA A 522 -12.82 -51.27 -14.45
N ASP A 523 -11.94 -50.27 -14.61
CA ASP A 523 -11.36 -49.49 -13.51
C ASP A 523 -12.29 -48.37 -12.98
N PHE A 524 -13.38 -48.04 -13.69
CA PHE A 524 -14.22 -46.88 -13.36
C PHE A 524 -15.49 -47.18 -12.54
N GLY A 525 -15.83 -48.46 -12.32
CA GLY A 525 -17.03 -48.90 -11.60
C GLY A 525 -18.34 -48.74 -12.40
N GLU A 526 -19.25 -49.72 -12.29
CA GLU A 526 -20.48 -49.79 -13.12
C GLU A 526 -21.41 -48.57 -12.95
N ASP A 527 -21.56 -48.08 -11.71
CA ASP A 527 -22.48 -46.98 -11.37
C ASP A 527 -22.06 -45.64 -12.01
N ALA A 528 -20.75 -45.42 -12.19
CA ALA A 528 -20.21 -44.24 -12.84
C ALA A 528 -20.30 -44.33 -14.36
N LEU A 529 -20.09 -45.53 -14.92
CA LEU A 529 -20.26 -45.81 -16.36
C LEU A 529 -21.73 -45.72 -16.81
N GLU A 530 -22.68 -46.07 -15.95
CA GLU A 530 -24.11 -45.93 -16.20
C GLU A 530 -24.51 -44.45 -16.23
N LYS A 531 -24.07 -43.65 -15.25
CA LYS A 531 -24.27 -42.19 -15.22
C LYS A 531 -23.63 -41.48 -16.42
N ALA A 532 -22.44 -41.91 -16.86
CA ALA A 532 -21.79 -41.41 -18.07
C ALA A 532 -22.63 -41.67 -19.33
N SER A 533 -23.33 -42.81 -19.39
CA SER A 533 -24.15 -43.23 -20.54
C SER A 533 -25.50 -42.52 -20.63
N LEU A 534 -25.92 -41.86 -19.54
CA LEU A 534 -27.17 -41.10 -19.44
C LEU A 534 -27.00 -39.62 -19.78
N MET A 535 -25.76 -39.13 -19.97
CA MET A 535 -25.52 -37.77 -20.42
C MET A 535 -25.84 -37.62 -21.91
N PRO A 536 -26.51 -36.53 -22.33
CA PRO A 536 -26.86 -36.33 -23.73
C PRO A 536 -25.59 -36.23 -24.58
N THR A 537 -25.45 -37.15 -25.54
CA THR A 537 -24.35 -37.24 -26.52
C THR A 537 -24.30 -36.07 -27.52
N GLN A 538 -25.10 -35.02 -27.29
CA GLN A 538 -25.23 -33.82 -28.11
C GLN A 538 -25.01 -32.54 -27.28
N THR A 539 -24.22 -32.60 -26.21
CA THR A 539 -23.59 -31.36 -25.73
C THR A 539 -22.50 -31.06 -26.75
N THR A 540 -22.84 -30.30 -27.77
CA THR A 540 -21.93 -30.05 -28.90
C THR A 540 -20.72 -29.25 -28.42
N MET A 541 -19.60 -29.27 -29.15
CA MET A 541 -18.53 -28.27 -28.98
C MET A 541 -19.07 -26.83 -28.93
N GLN A 542 -20.28 -26.58 -29.47
CA GLN A 542 -21.04 -25.33 -29.35
C GLN A 542 -21.58 -25.07 -27.93
N ASP A 543 -22.03 -26.10 -27.21
CA ASP A 543 -22.49 -25.98 -25.82
C ASP A 543 -21.30 -25.84 -24.87
N LEU A 544 -20.18 -26.54 -25.14
CA LEU A 544 -18.90 -26.26 -24.49
C LEU A 544 -18.44 -24.82 -24.81
N SER A 545 -18.52 -24.37 -26.06
CA SER A 545 -18.24 -22.99 -26.46
C SER A 545 -19.16 -22.00 -25.73
N ASN A 546 -20.45 -22.30 -25.54
CA ASN A 546 -21.41 -21.43 -24.84
C ASN A 546 -21.27 -21.46 -23.30
N ILE A 547 -20.70 -22.53 -22.73
CA ILE A 547 -20.40 -22.64 -21.29
C ILE A 547 -19.01 -22.07 -20.98
N ILE A 548 -18.06 -22.18 -21.92
CA ILE A 548 -16.71 -21.59 -21.89
C ILE A 548 -16.74 -20.10 -22.26
N HIS A 549 -17.70 -19.67 -23.08
CA HIS A 549 -18.23 -18.30 -23.07
C HIS A 549 -18.97 -18.11 -21.73
N ILE A 550 -18.17 -18.06 -20.66
CA ILE A 550 -18.51 -17.58 -19.34
C ILE A 550 -19.39 -16.35 -19.57
N ASN A 551 -20.69 -16.47 -19.25
CA ASN A 551 -21.74 -15.45 -19.33
C ASN A 551 -21.40 -14.26 -20.23
N PRO A 552 -22.05 -13.99 -21.38
CA PRO A 552 -21.67 -12.91 -22.30
C PRO A 552 -21.42 -11.52 -21.66
N ASP A 553 -21.96 -11.26 -20.46
CA ASP A 553 -21.65 -10.09 -19.61
C ASP A 553 -20.24 -10.07 -18.96
N HIS A 554 -19.47 -11.17 -19.04
CA HIS A 554 -18.19 -11.44 -18.35
C HIS A 554 -17.11 -12.03 -19.27
N GLU A 555 -17.29 -11.88 -20.59
CA GLU A 555 -16.61 -12.67 -21.64
C GLU A 555 -15.08 -12.54 -21.74
N LYS A 556 -14.41 -11.73 -20.91
CA LYS A 556 -13.04 -11.26 -21.19
C LYS A 556 -12.25 -11.06 -19.89
N PRO A 557 -10.91 -11.21 -19.90
CA PRO A 557 -10.10 -10.94 -18.71
C PRO A 557 -10.37 -9.50 -18.27
N GLN A 558 -10.61 -9.26 -16.97
CA GLN A 558 -10.69 -7.89 -16.47
C GLN A 558 -9.36 -7.19 -16.74
N ILE A 559 -9.42 -5.91 -17.12
CA ILE A 559 -8.21 -5.19 -17.48
C ILE A 559 -7.30 -5.13 -16.26
N PHE A 560 -6.04 -5.41 -16.52
CA PHE A 560 -5.00 -5.37 -15.53
C PHE A 560 -4.49 -3.94 -15.35
N HIS A 561 -5.30 -3.09 -14.74
CA HIS A 561 -4.85 -1.77 -14.33
C HIS A 561 -4.28 -1.84 -12.91
N LEU A 562 -2.95 -1.77 -12.81
CA LEU A 562 -2.30 -1.23 -11.62
C LEU A 562 -2.06 0.27 -11.88
N ASN A 563 -2.23 1.09 -10.84
CA ASN A 563 -2.00 2.54 -10.93
C ASN A 563 -0.52 2.85 -11.22
#